data_AF-A0A1X1KP03-F1
#
_entry.id   AF-A0A1X1KP03-F1
#
_cell.length_a   1.000
_cell.length_b   1.000
_cell.length_c   1.000
_cell.angle_alpha   90.00
_cell.angle_beta   90.00
_cell.angle_gamma   90.00
#
_symmetry.space_group_name_H-M   'P 1'
#
loop_
_entity.id
_entity.type
_entity.pdbx_description
1 polymer ?
#
loop_
_entity_poly.entity_id
_entity_poly.type
_entity_poly.pdbx_seq_one_letter_code
_entity_poly.pdbx_strand_id
1 'polypeptide(L)'
;MNQEEEKERIFLELQAEIQAGLEAYERGECIPLEEVREHLLGSDSKALFDKLQEEVDRCVADMEKGNYFTKEELMKRYGLE
;
A
#
# COMPACT_ATOMS: atom_id res chain seq x y z
N MET A 1 31.64 16.65 -0.36
CA MET A 1 30.24 16.58 -0.80
C MET A 1 29.45 17.47 0.14
N ASN A 2 28.90 18.57 -0.37
CA ASN A 2 28.03 19.47 0.38
C ASN A 2 26.61 18.85 0.48
N GLN A 3 25.85 19.18 1.53
CA GLN A 3 24.47 18.68 1.71
C GLN A 3 23.55 19.02 0.53
N GLU A 4 23.77 20.16 -0.14
CA GLU A 4 23.00 20.53 -1.35
C GLU A 4 23.31 19.62 -2.54
N GLU A 5 24.59 19.30 -2.77
CA GLU A 5 25.01 18.40 -3.86
C GLU A 5 24.43 16.99 -3.66
N GLU A 6 24.36 16.52 -2.41
CA GLU A 6 23.76 15.24 -2.08
C GLU A 6 22.24 15.20 -2.31
N LYS A 7 21.54 16.27 -1.92
CA LYS A 7 20.10 16.41 -2.18
C LYS A 7 19.80 16.49 -3.67
N GLU A 8 20.60 17.23 -4.42
CA GLU A 8 20.45 17.36 -5.87
C GLU A 8 20.68 16.03 -6.58
N ARG A 9 21.68 15.25 -6.16
CA ARG A 9 21.90 13.89 -6.65
C ARG A 9 20.69 12.99 -6.38
N ILE A 10 20.21 12.96 -5.13
CA ILE A 10 19.03 12.16 -4.73
C ILE A 10 17.80 12.57 -5.56
N PHE A 11 17.61 13.86 -5.80
CA PHE A 11 16.49 14.36 -6.59
C PHE A 11 16.56 13.90 -8.05
N LEU A 12 17.75 13.96 -8.67
CA LEU A 12 17.95 13.50 -10.05
C LEU A 12 17.78 11.98 -10.18
N GLU A 13 18.25 11.21 -9.19
CA GLU A 13 18.04 9.75 -9.13
C GLU A 13 16.55 9.41 -9.06
N LEU A 14 15.79 10.10 -8.20
CA LEU A 14 14.33 9.96 -8.11
C LEU A 14 13.62 10.31 -9.42
N GLN A 15 14.04 11.38 -10.10
CA GLN A 15 13.46 11.75 -11.41
C GLN A 15 13.70 10.67 -12.47
N ALA A 16 14.91 10.09 -12.50
CA ALA A 16 15.24 9.01 -13.41
C ALA A 16 14.41 7.75 -13.15
N GLU A 17 14.19 7.40 -11.87
CA GLU A 17 13.35 6.26 -11.48
C GLU A 17 11.89 6.46 -11.88
N ILE A 18 11.34 7.65 -11.62
CA ILE A 18 9.96 8.00 -12.03
C ILE A 18 9.82 7.92 -13.54
N GLN A 19 10.78 8.44 -14.30
CA GLN A 19 10.72 8.40 -15.75
C GLN A 19 10.80 6.97 -16.30
N ALA A 20 11.68 6.13 -15.76
CA ALA A 20 11.75 4.73 -16.14
C ALA A 20 10.43 3.99 -15.88
N GLY A 21 9.75 4.29 -14.75
CA GLY A 21 8.43 3.75 -14.43
C GLY A 21 7.35 4.19 -15.42
N LEU A 22 7.33 5.46 -15.82
CA LEU A 22 6.40 5.98 -16.82
C LEU A 22 6.62 5.38 -18.20
N GLU A 23 7.88 5.24 -18.62
CA GLU A 23 8.20 4.63 -19.91
C GLU A 23 7.84 3.14 -19.96
N ALA A 24 8.03 2.39 -18.87
CA ALA A 24 7.58 1.00 -18.77
C ALA A 24 6.05 0.91 -18.86
N TYR A 25 5.33 1.85 -18.25
CA TYR A 25 3.88 1.97 -18.39
C TYR A 25 3.46 2.24 -19.84
N GLU A 26 4.11 3.18 -20.54
CA GLU A 26 3.82 3.51 -21.93
C GLU A 26 4.12 2.36 -22.90
N ARG A 27 5.16 1.56 -22.63
CA ARG A 27 5.50 0.36 -23.41
C ARG A 27 4.57 -0.83 -23.13
N GLY A 28 3.69 -0.74 -22.13
CA GLY A 28 2.85 -1.86 -21.70
C GLY A 28 3.62 -2.97 -21.00
N GLU A 29 4.82 -2.67 -20.49
CA GLU A 29 5.65 -3.55 -19.65
C GLU A 29 5.23 -3.47 -18.17
N CYS A 30 4.11 -2.81 -17.88
CA CYS A 30 3.50 -2.78 -16.56
C CYS A 30 2.89 -4.14 -16.22
N ILE A 31 3.18 -4.62 -15.02
CA ILE A 31 2.46 -5.75 -14.42
C ILE A 31 1.30 -5.24 -13.56
N PRO A 32 0.16 -5.95 -13.49
CA PRO A 32 -0.95 -5.59 -12.63
C PRO A 32 -0.52 -5.49 -11.16
N LEU A 33 -1.22 -4.67 -10.38
CA LEU A 33 -0.93 -4.49 -8.96
C LEU A 33 -1.00 -5.82 -8.20
N GLU A 34 -1.87 -6.72 -8.64
CA GLU A 34 -2.03 -8.09 -8.15
C GLU A 34 -0.77 -8.94 -8.37
N GLU A 35 -0.11 -8.79 -9.52
CA GLU A 35 1.13 -9.52 -9.87
C GLU A 35 2.33 -8.95 -9.11
N VAL A 36 2.39 -7.63 -8.92
CA VAL A 36 3.37 -6.98 -8.02
C VAL A 36 3.21 -7.50 -6.58
N ARG A 37 1.96 -7.59 -6.10
CA ARG A 37 1.63 -8.09 -4.76
C ARG A 37 2.12 -9.53 -4.57
N GLU A 38 1.87 -10.40 -5.55
CA GLU A 38 2.32 -11.78 -5.52
C GLU A 38 3.85 -11.88 -5.52
N HIS A 39 4.55 -11.09 -6.35
CA HIS A 39 6.01 -11.06 -6.39
C HIS A 39 6.65 -10.58 -5.09
N LEU A 40 6.09 -9.56 -4.43
CA LEU A 40 6.69 -8.98 -3.23
C LEU A 40 6.34 -9.73 -1.95
N LEU A 41 5.13 -10.28 -1.86
CA LEU A 41 4.55 -10.74 -0.60
C LEU A 41 4.17 -12.23 -0.64
N GLY A 42 4.42 -12.90 -1.76
CA GLY A 42 4.15 -14.31 -1.98
C GLY A 42 2.70 -14.60 -2.38
N SER A 43 2.43 -15.83 -2.80
CA SER A 43 1.13 -16.30 -3.30
C SER A 43 0.00 -16.20 -2.28
N ASP A 44 0.31 -16.26 -0.98
CA ASP A 44 -0.69 -16.18 0.10
C ASP A 44 -1.10 -14.74 0.43
N SER A 45 -0.37 -13.74 -0.11
CA SER A 45 -0.61 -12.33 0.16
C SER A 45 -1.99 -11.87 -0.29
N LYS A 46 -2.49 -12.39 -1.42
CA LYS A 46 -3.80 -12.01 -1.96
C LYS A 46 -4.91 -12.20 -0.93
N ALA A 47 -5.00 -13.37 -0.32
CA ALA A 47 -6.03 -13.68 0.67
C ALA A 47 -5.91 -12.85 1.95
N LEU A 48 -4.69 -12.47 2.36
CA LEU A 48 -4.47 -11.62 3.53
C LEU A 48 -4.89 -10.17 3.26
N PHE A 49 -4.55 -9.63 2.09
CA PHE A 49 -4.91 -8.28 1.71
C PHE A 49 -6.40 -8.14 1.41
N ASP A 50 -7.03 -9.14 0.81
CA ASP A 50 -8.48 -9.09 0.56
C ASP A 50 -9.23 -9.01 1.91
N LYS A 51 -8.81 -9.79 2.91
CA LYS A 51 -9.34 -9.68 4.28
C LYS A 51 -9.04 -8.32 4.94
N LEU A 52 -7.85 -7.77 4.71
CA LEU A 52 -7.49 -6.46 5.24
C LEU A 52 -8.35 -5.36 4.59
N GLN A 53 -8.56 -5.43 3.28
CA GLN A 53 -9.40 -4.49 2.54
C GLN A 53 -10.85 -4.58 3.01
N GLU A 54 -11.39 -5.78 3.17
CA GLU A 54 -12.73 -6.00 3.75
C GLU A 54 -12.87 -5.35 5.14
N GLU A 55 -11.81 -5.41 5.96
CA GLU A 55 -11.83 -4.82 7.29
C GLU A 55 -11.75 -3.30 7.25
N VAL A 56 -10.94 -2.74 6.34
CA VAL A 56 -10.88 -1.29 6.08
C VAL A 56 -12.25 -0.79 5.59
N ASP A 57 -12.85 -1.44 4.61
CA ASP A 57 -14.14 -1.05 4.04
C ASP A 57 -15.24 -1.05 5.11
N ARG A 58 -15.21 -2.06 5.99
CA ARG A 58 -16.13 -2.14 7.12
C ARG A 58 -15.90 -1.02 8.14
N CYS A 59 -14.65 -0.68 8.44
CA CYS A 59 -14.33 0.46 9.31
C CYS A 59 -14.82 1.78 8.70
N VAL A 60 -14.60 2.00 7.41
CA VAL A 60 -15.10 3.19 6.71
C VAL A 60 -16.62 3.25 6.76
N ALA A 61 -17.32 2.14 6.48
CA ALA A 61 -18.78 2.09 6.53
C ALA A 61 -19.35 2.33 7.94
N ASP A 62 -18.64 1.90 8.99
CA ASP A 62 -19.00 2.18 10.38
C ASP A 62 -18.79 3.68 10.69
N MET A 63 -17.67 4.27 10.27
CA MET A 63 -17.38 5.70 10.45
C MET A 63 -18.39 6.59 9.71
N GLU A 64 -18.79 6.24 8.48
CA GLU A 64 -19.83 6.96 7.72
C GLU A 64 -21.18 6.99 8.45
N LYS A 65 -21.47 5.98 9.26
CA LYS A 65 -22.66 5.90 10.12
C LYS A 65 -22.47 6.56 11.48
N GLY A 66 -21.28 7.09 11.77
CA GLY A 66 -20.92 7.66 13.07
C GLY A 66 -20.67 6.62 14.16
N ASN A 67 -20.45 5.35 13.79
CA ASN A 67 -20.09 4.29 14.73
C ASN A 67 -18.57 4.24 14.90
N TYR A 68 -18.11 4.45 16.12
CA TYR A 68 -16.69 4.39 16.50
C TYR A 68 -16.51 3.36 17.59
N PHE A 69 -15.43 2.58 17.52
CA PHE A 69 -15.15 1.50 18.46
C PHE A 69 -13.92 1.81 19.32
N THR A 70 -13.97 1.42 20.59
CA THR A 70 -12.79 1.41 21.46
C THR A 70 -11.90 0.20 21.15
N LYS A 71 -10.69 0.22 21.68
CA LYS A 71 -9.75 -0.90 21.57
C LYS A 71 -10.35 -2.20 22.13
N GLU A 72 -11.01 -2.12 23.28
CA GLU A 72 -11.62 -3.28 23.95
C GLU A 72 -12.74 -3.90 23.09
N GLU A 73 -13.58 -3.06 22.47
CA GLU A 73 -14.65 -3.51 21.57
C GLU A 73 -14.11 -4.21 20.32
N LEU A 74 -13.02 -3.69 19.75
CA LEU A 74 -12.33 -4.33 18.63
C LEU A 74 -11.69 -5.66 19.05
N MET A 75 -11.01 -5.71 20.20
CA MET A 75 -10.40 -6.96 20.71
C MET A 75 -11.44 -8.05 20.90
N LYS A 76 -12.61 -7.72 21.47
CA LYS A 76 -13.74 -8.63 21.60
C LYS A 76 -14.26 -9.14 20.25
N ARG A 77 -14.39 -8.26 19.26
CA ARG A 77 -14.87 -8.58 17.91
C ARG A 77 -13.97 -9.58 17.18
N TYR A 78 -12.64 -9.48 17.37
CA TYR A 78 -11.69 -10.43 16.78
C TYR A 78 -11.37 -11.63 17.69
N GLY A 79 -12.02 -11.76 18.84
CA GLY A 79 -11.77 -12.86 19.78
C GLY A 79 -10.36 -12.86 20.37
N LEU A 80 -9.78 -11.67 20.57
CA LEU A 80 -8.44 -11.45 21.11
C LEU A 80 -8.45 -11.17 22.63
N GLU A 81 -9.53 -11.58 23.33
CA GLU A 81 -9.70 -11.43 24.78
C GLU A 81 -8.81 -12.40 25.58
#